data_AF-X1FKD5-F1
#
_entry.id   AF-X1FKD5-F1
#
_cell.length_a   1.000
_cell.length_b   1.000
_cell.length_c   1.000
_cell.angle_alpha   90.00
_cell.angle_beta   90.00
_cell.angle_gamma   90.00
#
_symmetry.space_group_name_H-M   'P 1'
#
loop_
_entity.id
_entity.type
_entity.pdbx_description
1 polymer ?
#
loop_
_entity_poly.entity_id
_entity_poly.type
_entity_poly.pdbx_seq_one_letter_code
_entity_poly.pdbx_strand_id
1 'polypeptide(L)'
;DVQLVEHGKITLLGKEISKIYDKNIDFGMMILIGINEATDKEIDELKHLNFISNGIEGFSIRTIPRRFWCRISNSALKKGFSFEFLGKAIISLYKQKFNDLVESVEVIFINSYQDSIEQFIVHSSDILSKSKEKWKKKIEAWRKRIDCDYDWGCEICPYREECYNVKQVLISREEI
;
A
#
# COMPACT_ATOMS: atom_id res chain seq x y z
N ASP A 1 16.15 4.58 2.70
CA ASP A 1 17.48 4.37 3.30
C ASP A 1 17.27 4.04 4.77
N VAL A 2 17.95 3.02 5.27
CA VAL A 2 17.84 2.54 6.65
C VAL A 2 18.25 3.63 7.64
N GLN A 3 19.25 4.44 7.29
CA GLN A 3 19.81 5.50 8.16
C GLN A 3 18.83 6.65 8.44
N LEU A 4 17.76 6.77 7.65
CA LEU A 4 16.74 7.83 7.80
C LEU A 4 15.56 7.40 8.68
N VAL A 5 15.57 6.15 9.19
CA VAL A 5 14.46 5.57 9.94
C VAL A 5 14.93 5.18 11.33
N GLU A 6 14.33 5.74 12.37
CA GLU A 6 14.65 5.41 13.76
C GLU A 6 13.90 4.13 14.16
N HIS A 7 14.61 2.99 14.16
CA HIS A 7 13.97 1.70 14.45
C HIS A 7 13.28 1.69 15.81
N GLY A 8 12.02 1.26 15.83
CA GLY A 8 11.25 1.09 17.06
C GLY A 8 10.51 2.37 17.48
N LYS A 9 10.77 3.51 16.83
CA LYS A 9 10.14 4.77 17.17
C LYS A 9 8.65 4.75 16.82
N ILE A 10 7.85 5.20 17.78
CA ILE A 10 6.42 5.39 17.64
C ILE A 10 6.12 6.83 18.02
N THR A 11 5.62 7.61 17.06
CA THR A 11 5.26 9.01 17.26
C THR A 11 3.76 9.16 17.17
N LEU A 12 3.15 9.83 18.16
CA LEU A 12 1.73 10.16 18.17
C LEU A 12 1.56 11.68 18.10
N LEU A 13 0.98 12.16 17.00
CA LEU A 13 0.58 13.54 16.79
C LEU A 13 -0.92 13.70 17.09
N GLY A 14 -1.23 13.87 18.37
CA GLY A 14 -2.57 14.11 18.85
C GLY A 14 -2.87 13.43 20.18
N LYS A 15 -4.12 12.97 20.35
CA LYS A 15 -4.61 12.39 21.61
C LYS A 15 -4.42 10.88 21.63
N GLU A 16 -4.09 10.33 22.79
CA GLU A 16 -4.12 8.88 23.00
C GLU A 16 -5.57 8.35 22.93
N ILE A 17 -5.76 7.08 22.55
CA ILE A 17 -7.09 6.45 22.39
C ILE A 17 -7.94 6.61 23.65
N SER A 18 -7.34 6.47 24.84
CA SER A 18 -8.03 6.63 26.12
C SER A 18 -8.59 8.03 26.37
N LYS A 19 -8.13 9.03 25.61
CA LYS A 19 -8.55 10.45 25.71
C LYS A 19 -9.46 10.87 24.53
N ILE A 20 -9.89 9.93 23.70
CA ILE A 20 -10.79 10.16 22.57
C ILE A 20 -12.19 9.69 22.97
N TYR A 21 -13.14 10.63 22.95
CA TYR A 21 -14.54 10.36 23.30
C TYR A 21 -15.42 10.19 22.06
N ASP A 22 -14.97 10.70 20.92
CA ASP A 22 -15.66 10.59 19.65
C ASP A 22 -15.58 9.16 19.10
N LYS A 23 -16.69 8.70 18.50
CA LYS A 23 -16.73 7.37 17.87
C LYS A 23 -15.90 7.29 16.59
N ASN A 24 -15.74 8.41 15.91
CA ASN A 24 -14.99 8.53 14.67
C ASN A 24 -14.05 9.72 14.80
N ILE A 25 -12.83 9.54 14.32
CA ILE A 25 -11.78 10.56 14.29
C ILE A 25 -11.12 10.55 12.92
N ASP A 26 -10.55 11.68 12.54
CA ASP A 26 -9.58 11.70 11.46
C ASP A 26 -8.33 10.95 11.91
N PHE A 27 -7.80 10.13 11.01
CA PHE A 27 -6.68 9.26 11.32
C PHE A 27 -5.72 9.15 10.15
N GLY A 28 -4.47 9.52 10.41
CA GLY A 28 -3.32 9.29 9.54
C GLY A 28 -2.39 8.26 10.16
N MET A 29 -1.85 7.38 9.32
CA MET A 29 -0.84 6.41 9.72
C MET A 29 0.25 6.39 8.66
N MET A 30 1.48 6.62 9.09
CA MET A 30 2.67 6.47 8.26
C MET A 30 3.56 5.40 8.85
N ILE A 31 4.02 4.51 7.99
CA ILE A 31 4.93 3.43 8.34
C ILE A 31 6.16 3.64 7.49
N LEU A 32 7.25 4.08 8.13
CA LEU A 32 8.54 4.26 7.50
C LEU A 32 9.32 2.96 7.67
N ILE A 33 9.81 2.41 6.56
CA ILE A 33 10.48 1.13 6.54
C ILE A 33 11.87 1.32 5.94
N GLY A 34 12.90 1.04 6.72
CA GLY A 34 14.26 0.85 6.24
C GLY A 34 14.39 -0.57 5.69
N ILE A 35 14.64 -0.67 4.40
CA ILE A 35 14.82 -1.93 3.68
C ILE A 35 16.25 -2.03 3.15
N ASN A 36 16.74 -3.26 3.10
CA ASN A 36 17.94 -3.61 2.33
C ASN A 36 17.65 -3.58 0.82
N GLU A 37 18.60 -4.03 0.01
CA GLU A 37 18.34 -4.27 -1.41
C GLU A 37 17.12 -5.19 -1.58
N ALA A 38 16.15 -4.70 -2.34
CA ALA A 38 14.85 -5.31 -2.49
C ALA A 38 14.45 -5.33 -3.96
N THR A 39 13.82 -6.41 -4.39
CA THR A 39 13.18 -6.47 -5.71
C THR A 39 11.91 -5.63 -5.74
N ASP A 40 11.48 -5.19 -6.93
CA ASP A 40 10.21 -4.48 -7.10
C ASP A 40 9.01 -5.28 -6.56
N LYS A 41 9.07 -6.62 -6.58
CA LYS A 41 8.01 -7.50 -6.07
C LYS A 41 7.94 -7.45 -4.54
N GLU A 42 9.08 -7.54 -3.86
CA GLU A 42 9.16 -7.45 -2.40
C GLU A 42 8.72 -6.08 -1.90
N ILE A 43 9.08 -5.01 -2.62
CA ILE A 43 8.60 -3.65 -2.33
C ILE A 43 7.08 -3.55 -2.46
N ASP A 44 6.48 -4.26 -3.42
CA ASP A 44 5.02 -4.29 -3.56
C ASP A 44 4.35 -5.07 -2.41
N GLU A 45 4.94 -6.19 -2.02
CA GLU A 45 4.48 -6.99 -0.87
C GLU A 45 4.50 -6.21 0.46
N LEU A 46 5.51 -5.35 0.68
CA LEU A 46 5.61 -4.48 1.86
C LEU A 46 4.48 -3.45 1.97
N LYS A 47 3.89 -3.04 0.84
CA LYS A 47 2.79 -2.05 0.81
C LYS A 47 1.44 -2.64 1.21
N HIS A 48 1.29 -3.97 1.17
CA HIS A 48 0.03 -4.61 1.52
C HIS A 48 -0.17 -4.66 3.03
N LEU A 49 -1.15 -3.92 3.54
CA LEU A 49 -1.41 -3.81 5.00
C LEU A 49 -2.36 -4.89 5.55
N ASN A 50 -2.87 -5.80 4.72
CA ASN A 50 -3.88 -6.79 5.14
C ASN A 50 -3.39 -7.70 6.28
N PHE A 51 -2.09 -8.01 6.34
CA PHE A 51 -1.53 -8.84 7.40
C PHE A 51 -1.61 -8.17 8.78
N ILE A 52 -1.61 -6.83 8.83
CA ILE A 52 -1.76 -6.08 10.08
C ILE A 52 -3.15 -6.34 10.67
N SER A 53 -4.18 -6.33 9.83
CA SER A 53 -5.55 -6.62 10.27
C SER A 53 -5.70 -8.06 10.80
N ASN A 54 -4.94 -9.01 10.25
CA ASN A 54 -5.00 -10.40 10.68
C ASN A 54 -4.14 -10.68 11.93
N GLY A 55 -3.13 -9.85 12.18
CA GLY A 55 -2.17 -10.03 13.28
C GLY A 55 -2.56 -9.34 14.58
N ILE A 56 -3.57 -8.47 14.58
CA ILE A 56 -3.94 -7.66 15.76
C ILE A 56 -5.41 -7.91 16.12
N GLU A 57 -5.64 -8.59 17.25
CA GLU A 57 -6.99 -8.88 17.73
C GLU A 57 -7.81 -7.60 17.93
N GLY A 58 -8.98 -7.54 17.29
CA GLY A 58 -9.91 -6.43 17.47
C GLY A 58 -9.50 -5.13 16.76
N PHE A 59 -8.45 -5.15 15.94
CA PHE A 59 -8.10 -4.07 15.02
C PHE A 59 -8.34 -4.52 13.58
N SER A 60 -8.83 -3.60 12.74
CA SER A 60 -8.91 -3.87 11.31
C SER A 60 -8.50 -2.65 10.50
N ILE A 61 -7.84 -2.90 9.38
CA ILE A 61 -7.48 -1.89 8.39
C ILE A 61 -7.97 -2.35 7.02
N ARG A 62 -8.58 -1.43 6.27
CA ARG A 62 -8.85 -1.63 4.85
C ARG A 62 -8.29 -0.46 4.06
N THR A 63 -7.54 -0.79 3.01
CA THR A 63 -6.93 0.17 2.10
C THR A 63 -7.66 0.18 0.77
N ILE A 64 -7.99 1.37 0.30
CA ILE A 64 -8.45 1.71 -1.05
C ILE A 64 -7.43 2.69 -1.61
N PRO A 65 -7.24 2.82 -2.94
CA PRO A 65 -6.33 3.83 -3.48
C PRO A 65 -6.59 5.22 -2.88
N ARG A 66 -5.56 5.81 -2.25
CA ARG A 66 -5.55 7.13 -1.56
C ARG A 66 -6.36 7.25 -0.27
N ARG A 67 -7.02 6.19 0.20
CA ARG A 67 -7.81 6.22 1.44
C ARG A 67 -7.69 4.90 2.18
N PHE A 68 -7.65 4.96 3.50
CA PHE A 68 -7.81 3.77 4.30
C PHE A 68 -8.77 4.09 5.44
N TRP A 69 -9.39 3.06 5.98
CA TRP A 69 -10.14 3.18 7.23
C TRP A 69 -9.69 2.10 8.18
N CYS A 70 -9.62 2.46 9.46
CA CYS A 70 -9.34 1.55 10.55
C CYS A 70 -10.54 1.44 11.48
N ARG A 71 -10.68 0.30 12.14
CA ARG A 71 -11.66 0.11 13.21
C ARG A 71 -11.03 -0.62 14.37
N ILE A 72 -11.43 -0.22 15.57
CA ILE A 72 -11.05 -0.87 16.82
C ILE A 72 -12.35 -1.39 17.47
N SER A 73 -12.34 -2.64 17.91
CA SER A 73 -13.48 -3.25 18.59
C SER A 73 -13.64 -2.71 20.02
N ASN A 74 -14.88 -2.65 20.50
CA ASN A 74 -15.16 -2.25 21.88
C ASN A 74 -14.50 -3.17 22.93
N SER A 75 -14.35 -4.46 22.62
CA SER A 75 -13.64 -5.41 23.49
C SER A 75 -12.15 -5.08 23.58
N ALA A 76 -11.51 -4.73 22.47
CA ALA A 76 -10.11 -4.29 22.46
C ALA A 76 -9.91 -3.00 23.27
N LEU A 77 -10.80 -2.01 23.11
CA LEU A 77 -10.76 -0.78 23.91
C LEU A 77 -10.83 -1.07 25.41
N LYS A 78 -11.71 -1.97 25.84
CA LYS A 78 -11.81 -2.41 27.25
C LYS A 78 -10.55 -3.13 27.76
N LYS A 79 -9.79 -3.78 26.88
CA LYS A 79 -8.50 -4.44 27.20
C LYS A 79 -7.33 -3.44 27.27
N GLY A 80 -7.57 -2.14 27.07
CA GLY A 80 -6.52 -1.11 27.15
C GLY A 80 -5.76 -0.87 25.84
N PHE A 81 -6.41 -1.08 24.69
CA PHE A 81 -5.81 -0.82 23.37
C PHE A 81 -5.36 0.65 23.25
N SER A 82 -4.09 0.87 22.91
CA SER A 82 -3.46 2.19 22.75
C SER A 82 -2.75 2.32 21.41
N PHE A 83 -2.43 3.55 20.98
CA PHE A 83 -1.59 3.78 19.81
C PHE A 83 -0.18 3.24 20.00
N GLU A 84 0.35 3.30 21.23
CA GLU A 84 1.62 2.66 21.56
C GLU A 84 1.58 1.14 21.31
N PHE A 85 0.52 0.46 21.76
CA PHE A 85 0.33 -0.96 21.50
C PHE A 85 0.23 -1.25 19.99
N LEU A 86 -0.58 -0.47 19.27
CA LEU A 86 -0.75 -0.61 17.83
C LEU A 86 0.58 -0.44 17.08
N GLY A 87 1.37 0.58 17.42
CA GLY A 87 2.69 0.82 16.83
C GLY A 87 3.64 -0.34 17.07
N LYS A 88 3.74 -0.82 18.31
CA LYS A 88 4.59 -1.98 18.66
C LYS A 88 4.16 -3.24 17.91
N ALA A 89 2.85 -3.47 17.81
CA ALA A 89 2.30 -4.61 17.07
C ALA A 89 2.63 -4.53 15.57
N ILE A 90 2.46 -3.36 14.95
CA ILE A 90 2.82 -3.14 13.53
C ILE A 90 4.31 -3.44 13.30
N ILE A 91 5.20 -2.89 14.13
CA ILE A 91 6.65 -3.10 14.02
C ILE A 91 6.98 -4.59 14.15
N SER A 92 6.41 -5.27 15.15
CA SER A 92 6.59 -6.71 15.35
C SER A 92 6.12 -7.53 14.15
N LEU A 93 4.94 -7.22 13.60
CA LEU A 93 4.39 -7.94 12.45
C LEU A 93 5.24 -7.76 11.17
N TYR A 94 5.77 -6.56 10.93
CA TYR A 94 6.69 -6.33 9.82
C TYR A 94 7.98 -7.14 9.99
N LYS A 95 8.55 -7.14 11.20
CA LYS A 95 9.75 -7.94 11.52
C LYS A 95 9.49 -9.44 11.39
N GLN A 96 8.36 -9.94 11.86
CA GLN A 96 8.02 -11.36 11.76
C GLN A 96 7.81 -11.81 10.31
N LYS A 97 7.14 -10.98 9.50
CA LYS A 97 6.80 -11.34 8.12
C LYS A 97 7.94 -11.12 7.13
N PHE A 98 8.78 -10.11 7.37
CA PHE A 98 9.79 -9.65 6.41
C PHE A 98 11.18 -9.51 7.06
N ASN A 99 11.52 -10.41 7.98
CA ASN A 99 12.75 -10.34 8.79
C ASN A 99 14.03 -10.10 7.97
N ASP A 100 14.14 -10.75 6.82
CA ASP A 100 15.36 -10.72 6.00
C ASP A 100 15.46 -9.45 5.14
N LEU A 101 14.36 -8.71 5.01
CA LEU A 101 14.23 -7.55 4.14
C LEU A 101 14.15 -6.23 4.93
N VAL A 102 13.49 -6.25 6.09
CA VAL A 102 13.18 -5.07 6.90
C VAL A 102 14.18 -4.91 8.03
N GLU A 103 15.03 -3.90 7.93
CA GLU A 103 16.03 -3.60 8.96
C GLU A 103 15.49 -2.66 10.03
N SER A 104 14.75 -1.62 9.65
CA SER A 104 14.15 -0.66 10.57
C SER A 104 12.71 -0.34 10.22
N VAL A 105 11.93 -0.02 11.25
CA VAL A 105 10.52 0.37 11.13
C VAL A 105 10.25 1.46 12.14
N GLU A 106 9.65 2.55 11.69
CA GLU A 106 9.14 3.65 12.48
C GLU A 106 7.67 3.87 12.12
N VAL A 107 6.85 4.18 13.13
CA VAL A 107 5.41 4.37 12.96
C VAL A 107 5.01 5.74 13.48
N ILE A 108 4.24 6.47 12.67
CA ILE A 108 3.72 7.79 13.02
C ILE A 108 2.21 7.76 12.89
N PHE A 109 1.52 8.12 13.97
CA PHE A 109 0.07 8.26 14.03
C PHE A 109 -0.32 9.73 14.14
N ILE A 110 -1.38 10.14 13.44
CA ILE A 110 -1.89 11.51 13.46
C ILE A 110 -3.40 11.46 13.65
N ASN A 111 -3.94 12.21 14.62
CA ASN A 111 -5.39 12.30 14.81
C ASN A 111 -5.93 13.68 15.25
N SER A 112 -5.06 14.69 15.37
CA SER A 112 -5.47 16.04 15.83
C SER A 112 -5.09 17.16 14.86
N TYR A 113 -4.50 16.82 13.70
CA TYR A 113 -3.97 17.77 12.73
C TYR A 113 -4.46 17.43 11.32
N GLN A 114 -5.70 17.83 11.02
CA GLN A 114 -6.33 17.54 9.72
C GLN A 114 -5.51 18.15 8.55
N ASP A 115 -5.06 19.39 8.68
CA ASP A 115 -4.23 20.06 7.68
C ASP A 115 -2.95 19.27 7.37
N SER A 116 -2.31 18.71 8.40
CA SER A 116 -1.14 17.86 8.22
C SER A 116 -1.48 16.59 7.46
N ILE A 117 -2.61 15.94 7.79
CA ILE A 117 -3.10 14.76 7.05
C ILE A 117 -3.32 15.11 5.56
N GLU A 118 -3.92 16.26 5.27
CA GLU A 118 -4.15 16.72 3.90
C GLU A 118 -2.84 16.99 3.15
N GLN A 119 -1.88 17.67 3.78
CA GLN A 119 -0.55 17.88 3.20
C GLN A 119 0.19 16.56 2.94
N PHE A 120 0.08 15.58 3.84
CA PHE A 120 0.63 14.25 3.63
C PHE A 120 0.00 13.54 2.43
N ILE A 121 -1.30 13.70 2.20
CA ILE A 121 -1.97 13.14 1.02
C ILE A 121 -1.39 13.76 -0.27
N VAL A 122 -1.12 15.06 -0.29
CA VAL A 122 -0.50 15.73 -1.43
C VAL A 122 0.90 15.18 -1.68
N HIS A 123 1.78 15.19 -0.67
CA HIS A 123 3.16 14.72 -0.84
C HIS A 123 3.25 13.22 -1.16
N SER A 124 2.40 12.38 -0.57
CA SER A 124 2.34 10.95 -0.91
C SER A 124 1.86 10.72 -2.34
N SER A 125 1.01 11.60 -2.88
CA SER A 125 0.55 11.51 -4.27
C SER A 125 1.69 11.72 -5.28
N ASP A 126 2.67 12.56 -4.96
CA ASP A 126 3.87 12.79 -5.78
C ASP A 126 4.81 11.57 -5.77
N ILE A 127 4.88 10.86 -4.66
CA ILE A 127 5.64 9.59 -4.57
C ILE A 127 4.94 8.50 -5.40
N LEU A 128 3.61 8.46 -5.34
CA LEU A 128 2.78 7.55 -6.13
C LEU A 128 2.82 7.88 -7.62
N SER A 129 2.99 9.13 -8.03
CA SER A 129 3.07 9.53 -9.44
C SER A 129 4.28 8.91 -10.14
N LYS A 130 5.44 8.87 -9.46
CA LYS A 130 6.64 8.14 -9.93
C LYS A 130 6.40 6.65 -10.08
N SER A 131 5.65 6.05 -9.15
CA SER A 131 5.23 4.64 -9.25
C SER A 131 4.24 4.40 -10.39
N LYS A 132 3.33 5.35 -10.65
CA LYS A 132 2.42 5.35 -11.80
C LYS A 132 3.16 5.41 -13.12
N GLU A 133 4.23 6.19 -13.22
CA GLU A 133 5.02 6.28 -14.43
C GLU A 133 5.79 4.98 -14.71
N LYS A 134 6.36 4.36 -13.67
CA LYS A 134 6.89 2.99 -13.78
C LYS A 134 5.82 1.99 -14.22
N TRP A 135 4.62 2.06 -13.64
CA TRP A 135 3.49 1.21 -14.03
C TRP A 135 3.03 1.47 -15.47
N LYS A 136 2.97 2.73 -15.93
CA LYS A 136 2.67 3.09 -17.31
C LYS A 136 3.71 2.52 -18.27
N LYS A 137 5.00 2.67 -17.97
CA LYS A 137 6.09 2.07 -18.77
C LYS A 137 5.99 0.54 -18.79
N LYS A 138 5.63 -0.08 -17.66
CA LYS A 138 5.41 -1.53 -17.55
C LYS A 138 4.22 -1.98 -18.38
N ILE A 139 3.11 -1.24 -18.35
CA ILE A 139 1.91 -1.47 -19.18
C ILE A 139 2.24 -1.26 -20.66
N GLU A 140 2.97 -0.21 -21.03
CA GLU A 140 3.42 0.03 -22.41
C GLU A 140 4.34 -1.09 -22.90
N ALA A 141 5.27 -1.57 -22.07
CA ALA A 141 6.11 -2.73 -22.39
C ALA A 141 5.32 -4.06 -22.43
N TRP A 142 4.26 -4.19 -21.63
CA TRP A 142 3.33 -5.32 -21.69
C TRP A 142 2.47 -5.27 -22.95
N ARG A 143 1.97 -4.08 -23.31
CA ARG A 143 1.23 -3.82 -24.54
C ARG A 143 2.10 -4.14 -25.76
N LYS A 144 3.38 -3.74 -25.75
CA LYS A 144 4.37 -4.15 -26.77
C LYS A 144 4.62 -5.65 -26.85
N ARG A 145 4.43 -6.42 -25.76
CA ARG A 145 4.52 -7.88 -25.78
C ARG A 145 3.24 -8.58 -26.27
N ILE A 146 2.11 -7.87 -26.24
CA ILE A 146 0.82 -8.34 -26.78
C ILE A 146 0.69 -7.96 -28.26
N ASP A 147 1.33 -6.88 -28.69
CA ASP A 147 1.59 -6.66 -30.11
C ASP A 147 2.70 -7.60 -30.58
N CYS A 148 2.42 -8.29 -31.67
CA CYS A 148 3.29 -9.30 -32.26
C CYS A 148 4.67 -8.68 -32.59
N ASP A 149 5.76 -9.14 -31.96
CA ASP A 149 7.14 -8.69 -32.29
C ASP A 149 7.57 -9.07 -33.72
N TYR A 150 6.76 -9.85 -34.44
CA TYR A 150 7.00 -10.30 -35.80
C TYR A 150 6.01 -9.65 -36.78
N ASP A 151 6.42 -8.57 -37.45
CA ASP A 151 5.67 -7.94 -38.56
C ASP A 151 5.45 -8.88 -39.76
N TRP A 152 6.09 -10.06 -39.78
CA TRP A 152 6.14 -10.97 -40.93
C TRP A 152 5.49 -12.36 -40.68
N GLY A 153 4.82 -12.56 -39.54
CA GLY A 153 4.47 -13.90 -39.05
C GLY A 153 2.99 -14.29 -39.08
N CYS A 154 2.06 -13.40 -39.46
CA CYS A 154 0.63 -13.69 -39.33
C CYS A 154 0.14 -14.88 -40.16
N GLU A 155 0.77 -15.17 -41.31
CA GLU A 155 0.35 -16.26 -42.20
C GLU A 155 0.68 -17.66 -41.65
N ILE A 156 1.68 -17.77 -40.77
CA ILE A 156 2.14 -19.03 -40.18
C ILE A 156 1.86 -19.10 -38.67
N CYS A 157 1.16 -18.11 -38.12
CA CYS A 157 0.90 -18.02 -36.69
C CYS A 157 -0.23 -18.97 -36.28
N PRO A 158 0.01 -19.93 -35.35
CA PRO A 158 -1.02 -20.86 -34.90
C PRO A 158 -2.13 -20.21 -34.06
N TYR A 159 -1.93 -18.97 -33.60
CA TYR A 159 -2.89 -18.21 -32.77
C TYR A 159 -3.61 -17.09 -33.54
N ARG A 160 -3.60 -17.18 -34.88
CA ARG A 160 -4.08 -16.12 -35.77
C ARG A 160 -5.57 -15.84 -35.55
N GLU A 161 -6.41 -16.88 -35.58
CA GLU A 161 -7.87 -16.74 -35.50
C GLU A 161 -8.28 -16.10 -34.17
N GLU A 162 -7.71 -16.55 -33.06
CA GLU A 162 -7.97 -16.02 -31.72
C GLU A 162 -7.54 -14.55 -31.62
N CYS A 163 -6.39 -14.18 -32.20
CA CYS A 163 -5.91 -12.81 -32.23
C CYS A 163 -6.88 -11.88 -33.01
N TYR A 164 -7.40 -12.31 -34.17
CA TYR A 164 -8.38 -11.53 -34.93
C TYR A 164 -9.70 -11.36 -34.18
N ASN A 165 -10.15 -12.39 -33.48
CA ASN A 165 -11.36 -12.33 -32.67
C ASN A 165 -11.22 -11.29 -31.53
N VAL A 166 -10.08 -11.27 -30.84
CA VAL A 166 -9.80 -10.27 -29.80
C VAL A 166 -9.74 -8.85 -30.40
N LYS A 167 -9.12 -8.68 -31.57
CA LYS A 167 -9.07 -7.38 -32.26
C LYS A 167 -10.46 -6.87 -32.64
N GLN A 168 -11.35 -7.72 -33.14
CA GLN A 168 -12.73 -7.35 -33.46
C GLN A 168 -13.48 -6.85 -32.23
N VAL A 169 -13.35 -7.54 -31.10
CA VAL A 169 -13.96 -7.12 -29.83
C VAL A 169 -13.42 -5.78 -29.35
N LEU A 170 -12.12 -5.49 -29.55
CA LEU A 170 -11.53 -4.20 -29.18
C LEU A 170 -12.08 -3.06 -30.02
N ILE A 171 -12.21 -3.24 -31.35
CA ILE A 171 -12.79 -2.25 -32.27
C ILE A 171 -14.23 -1.93 -31.86
N SER A 172 -15.05 -2.96 -31.63
CA SER A 172 -16.45 -2.75 -31.21
C SER A 172 -16.59 -2.06 -29.84
N ARG A 173 -15.55 -2.07 -28.99
CA ARG A 173 -15.55 -1.35 -27.70
C ARG A 173 -15.12 0.11 -27.83
N GLU A 174 -14.42 0.49 -28.89
CA GLU A 174 -14.06 1.89 -29.17
C GLU A 174 -15.18 2.63 -29.91
N GLU A 175 -16.08 1.91 -30.57
CA GLU A 175 -17.27 2.45 -31.25
C GLU A 175 -18.48 2.71 -30.32
N ILE A 176 -18.38 2.34 -29.04
CA ILE A 176 -19.39 2.56 -27.98
C ILE A 176 -18.93 3.70 -27.06
#